data_AF-A0A060CK57-F1
#
_entry.id   AF-A0A060CK57-F1
#
_cell.length_a   1.000
_cell.length_b   1.000
_cell.length_c   1.000
_cell.angle_alpha   90.00
_cell.angle_beta   90.00
_cell.angle_gamma   90.00
#
_symmetry.space_group_name_H-M   'P 1'
#
loop_
_entity.id
_entity.type
_entity.pdbx_description
1 polymer ?
#
loop_
_entity_poly.entity_id
_entity_poly.type
_entity_poly.pdbx_seq_one_letter_code
_entity_poly.pdbx_strand_id
1 'polypeptide(L)'
;MLFLLEIAVGLEETYYLFKRNVTIYSVDTKQISGFVSGHLSKAAYLRLLIPSLLPENITKAIYFDTDLVVLDDVQKLWEISLQGKPLGAVCDYGIMASKRMVKQKFETLGLPEGDTYFNSGMLVMDLVQWRSFEYDRKVVECILQNQFRHHDQDALN
;
A
#
# COMPACT_ATOMS: atom_id res chain seq x y z
N MET A 1 -18.54 -17.31 4.67
CA MET A 1 -19.54 -16.41 5.28
C MET A 1 -19.37 -16.30 6.79
N LEU A 2 -19.09 -17.39 7.53
CA LEU A 2 -18.77 -17.31 8.98
C LEU A 2 -17.44 -16.59 9.30
N PHE A 3 -16.37 -16.83 8.55
CA PHE A 3 -15.04 -16.26 8.83
C PHE A 3 -14.98 -14.72 8.76
N LEU A 4 -15.75 -14.12 7.85
CA LEU A 4 -15.86 -12.65 7.74
C LEU A 4 -16.64 -12.05 8.92
N LEU A 5 -17.58 -12.81 9.49
CA LEU A 5 -18.36 -12.37 10.65
C LEU A 5 -17.49 -12.34 11.92
N GLU A 6 -16.66 -13.36 12.15
CA GLU A 6 -15.75 -13.41 13.31
C GLU A 6 -14.65 -12.34 13.26
N ILE A 7 -14.09 -12.06 12.08
CA ILE A 7 -13.12 -10.95 11.91
C ILE A 7 -13.78 -9.61 12.25
N ALA A 8 -15.03 -9.40 11.82
CA ALA A 8 -15.77 -8.18 12.15
C ALA A 8 -16.03 -8.07 13.67
N VAL A 9 -16.39 -9.17 14.34
CA VAL A 9 -16.64 -9.19 15.80
C VAL A 9 -15.38 -8.82 16.60
N GLY A 10 -14.21 -9.39 16.28
CA GLY A 10 -12.97 -9.06 17.00
C GLY A 10 -12.48 -7.62 16.79
N LEU A 11 -12.69 -7.07 15.58
CA LEU A 11 -12.41 -5.66 15.27
C LEU A 11 -13.38 -4.72 16.01
N GLU A 12 -14.66 -5.07 16.07
CA GLU A 12 -15.68 -4.32 16.81
C GLU A 12 -15.39 -4.30 18.33
N GLU A 13 -14.97 -5.42 18.90
CA GLU A 13 -14.55 -5.48 20.32
C GLU A 13 -13.32 -4.59 20.59
N THR A 14 -12.33 -4.63 19.68
CA THR A 14 -11.16 -3.75 19.75
C THR A 14 -11.58 -2.27 19.66
N TYR A 15 -12.55 -1.94 18.79
CA TYR A 15 -13.13 -0.60 18.68
C TYR A 15 -13.69 -0.11 20.03
N TYR A 16 -14.50 -0.93 20.70
CA TYR A 16 -15.09 -0.57 21.99
C TYR A 16 -14.03 -0.36 23.07
N LEU A 17 -12.96 -1.16 23.06
CA LEU A 17 -11.87 -1.07 24.02
C LEU A 17 -11.10 0.26 23.91
N PHE A 18 -10.82 0.73 22.69
CA PHE A 18 -9.95 1.90 22.48
C PHE A 18 -10.70 3.23 22.23
N LYS A 19 -12.03 3.21 22.14
CA LYS A 19 -12.89 4.42 21.96
C LYS A 19 -12.44 5.30 20.79
N ARG A 20 -11.99 4.70 19.69
CA ARG A 20 -11.57 5.41 18.46
C ARG A 20 -12.63 5.24 17.38
N ASN A 21 -12.77 6.22 16.50
CA ASN A 21 -13.68 6.08 15.35
C ASN A 21 -13.08 5.08 14.35
N VAL A 22 -13.84 4.02 14.06
CA VAL A 22 -13.50 3.04 13.02
C VAL A 22 -14.59 3.10 11.96
N THR A 23 -14.19 3.13 10.69
CA THR A 23 -15.10 3.05 9.55
C THR A 23 -14.65 1.91 8.66
N ILE A 24 -15.55 0.95 8.43
CA ILE A 24 -15.28 -0.21 7.59
C ILE A 24 -15.78 0.10 6.18
N TYR A 25 -14.87 0.09 5.21
CA TYR A 25 -15.19 0.25 3.80
C TYR A 25 -15.26 -1.15 3.15
N SER A 26 -16.47 -1.60 2.86
CA SER A 26 -16.69 -2.84 2.10
C SER A 26 -16.47 -2.57 0.61
N VAL A 27 -15.53 -3.30 0.01
CA VAL A 27 -15.18 -3.14 -1.41
C VAL A 27 -15.72 -4.31 -2.21
N ASP A 28 -16.52 -4.04 -3.25
CA ASP A 28 -16.90 -5.08 -4.20
C ASP A 28 -15.70 -5.46 -5.05
N THR A 29 -15.11 -6.62 -4.76
CA THR A 29 -13.95 -7.12 -5.50
C THR A 29 -14.20 -7.35 -6.99
N LYS A 30 -15.47 -7.33 -7.47
CA LYS A 30 -15.78 -7.31 -8.89
C LYS A 30 -15.39 -6.00 -9.56
N GLN A 31 -15.44 -4.87 -8.87
CA GLN A 31 -14.95 -3.59 -9.40
C GLN A 31 -13.43 -3.61 -9.63
N ILE A 32 -12.74 -4.49 -8.90
CA ILE A 32 -11.29 -4.72 -9.02
C ILE A 32 -10.98 -5.86 -10.02
N SER A 33 -11.98 -6.62 -10.49
CA SER A 33 -11.74 -7.80 -11.33
C SER A 33 -11.11 -7.49 -12.70
N GLY A 34 -11.29 -6.28 -13.23
CA GLY A 34 -10.57 -5.81 -14.43
C GLY A 34 -9.07 -5.58 -14.22
N PHE A 35 -8.63 -5.57 -12.97
CA PHE A 35 -7.25 -5.30 -12.53
C PHE A 35 -6.51 -6.59 -12.13
N VAL A 36 -7.19 -7.74 -12.06
CA VAL A 36 -6.62 -9.01 -11.54
C VAL A 36 -6.58 -10.06 -12.64
N SER A 37 -5.48 -10.13 -13.38
CA SER A 37 -5.13 -11.34 -14.14
C SER A 37 -4.11 -12.17 -13.35
N GLY A 38 -4.48 -13.39 -12.93
CA GLY A 38 -3.55 -14.36 -12.34
C GLY A 38 -3.71 -14.66 -10.84
N HIS A 39 -2.70 -15.33 -10.27
CA HIS A 39 -2.68 -15.95 -8.93
C HIS A 39 -2.52 -14.98 -7.74
N LEU A 40 -2.67 -13.67 -7.94
CA LEU A 40 -2.52 -12.70 -6.85
C LEU A 40 -3.75 -12.65 -5.95
N SER A 41 -3.51 -12.50 -4.64
CA SER A 41 -4.58 -12.22 -3.71
C SER A 41 -5.11 -10.80 -3.97
N LYS A 42 -6.43 -10.70 -4.10
CA LYS A 42 -7.16 -9.43 -4.25
C LYS A 42 -6.78 -8.39 -3.18
N ALA A 43 -6.28 -8.84 -2.03
CA ALA A 43 -5.88 -8.01 -0.91
C ALA A 43 -4.66 -7.13 -1.20
N ALA A 44 -3.68 -7.59 -1.98
CA ALA A 44 -2.51 -6.77 -2.35
C ALA A 44 -2.92 -5.56 -3.19
N TYR A 45 -3.92 -5.71 -4.07
CA TYR A 45 -4.45 -4.59 -4.86
C TYR A 45 -5.27 -3.59 -4.01
N LEU A 46 -5.92 -4.04 -2.94
CA LEU A 46 -6.71 -3.13 -2.11
C LEU A 46 -5.86 -1.99 -1.53
N ARG A 47 -4.58 -2.25 -1.16
CA ARG A 47 -3.69 -1.19 -0.67
C ARG A 47 -3.43 -0.12 -1.73
N LEU A 48 -3.21 -0.54 -2.97
CA LEU A 48 -2.94 0.35 -4.10
C LEU A 48 -4.15 1.21 -4.47
N LEU A 49 -5.34 0.68 -4.19
CA LEU A 49 -6.61 1.34 -4.48
C LEU A 49 -7.14 2.18 -3.31
N ILE A 50 -6.49 2.19 -2.14
CA ILE A 50 -6.89 3.01 -0.97
C ILE A 50 -7.26 4.44 -1.39
N PRO A 51 -6.46 5.15 -2.21
CA PRO A 51 -6.77 6.52 -2.59
C PRO A 51 -8.09 6.65 -3.36
N SER A 52 -8.44 5.67 -4.19
CA SER A 52 -9.68 5.67 -5.00
C SER A 52 -10.88 5.12 -4.23
N LEU A 53 -10.64 4.35 -3.16
CA LEU A 53 -11.68 3.74 -2.32
C LEU A 53 -12.15 4.68 -1.19
N LEU A 54 -11.27 5.55 -0.70
CA LEU A 54 -11.61 6.50 0.34
C LEU A 54 -12.41 7.69 -0.23
N PRO A 55 -13.36 8.26 0.56
CA PRO A 55 -14.10 9.45 0.15
C PRO A 55 -13.19 10.59 -0.32
N GLU A 56 -13.65 11.38 -1.30
CA GLU A 56 -12.88 12.47 -1.91
C GLU A 56 -12.47 13.56 -0.92
N ASN A 57 -13.21 13.74 0.18
CA ASN A 57 -12.85 14.69 1.23
C ASN A 57 -11.69 14.21 2.12
N ILE A 58 -11.25 12.96 1.98
CA ILE A 58 -10.05 12.44 2.65
C ILE A 58 -8.85 12.69 1.74
N THR A 59 -7.89 13.47 2.23
CA THR A 59 -6.76 13.98 1.42
C THR A 59 -5.44 13.32 1.76
N LYS A 60 -5.32 12.65 2.92
CA LYS A 60 -4.11 11.98 3.38
C LYS A 60 -4.48 10.68 4.11
N ALA A 61 -3.66 9.65 3.97
CA ALA A 61 -3.80 8.39 4.70
C ALA A 61 -2.43 7.85 5.12
N ILE A 62 -2.42 7.03 6.17
CA ILE A 62 -1.28 6.18 6.52
C ILE A 62 -1.76 4.73 6.42
N TYR A 63 -1.08 3.94 5.61
CA TYR A 63 -1.31 2.52 5.47
C TYR A 63 -0.32 1.74 6.34
N PHE A 64 -0.80 0.65 6.95
CA PHE A 64 0.00 -0.33 7.65
C PHE A 64 -0.41 -1.73 7.20
N ASP A 65 0.57 -2.59 6.93
CA ASP A 65 0.37 -4.03 6.84
C ASP A 65 -0.15 -4.58 8.17
N THR A 66 -0.96 -5.63 8.09
CA THR A 66 -1.65 -6.22 9.25
C THR A 66 -0.73 -6.95 10.22
N ASP A 67 0.52 -7.21 9.83
CA ASP A 67 1.54 -7.88 10.63
C ASP A 67 2.54 -6.91 11.29
N LEU A 68 2.29 -5.60 11.21
CA LEU A 68 3.12 -4.58 11.86
C LEU A 68 2.75 -4.39 13.34
N VAL A 69 3.78 -4.11 14.15
CA VAL A 69 3.63 -3.64 15.53
C VAL A 69 4.16 -2.21 15.62
N VAL A 70 3.29 -1.27 15.96
CA VAL A 70 3.63 0.14 16.10
C VAL A 70 4.02 0.43 17.55
N LEU A 71 5.27 0.86 17.76
CA LEU A 71 5.86 1.08 19.09
C LEU A 71 6.01 2.57 19.45
N ASP A 72 5.62 3.48 18.56
CA ASP A 72 5.73 4.93 18.75
C ASP A 72 4.48 5.65 18.24
N ASP A 73 4.35 6.94 18.53
CA ASP A 73 3.19 7.75 18.15
C ASP A 73 3.08 7.91 16.62
N VAL A 74 1.98 7.43 16.04
CA VAL A 74 1.65 7.54 14.62
C VAL A 74 1.49 9.00 14.18
N GLN A 75 1.20 9.93 15.11
CA GLN A 75 1.13 11.36 14.79
C GLN A 75 2.45 11.86 14.19
N LYS A 76 3.60 11.31 14.60
CA LYS A 76 4.90 11.66 14.04
C LYS A 76 4.97 11.36 12.54
N LEU A 77 4.39 10.22 12.10
CA LEU A 77 4.28 9.88 10.68
C LEU A 77 3.29 10.80 9.96
N TRP A 78 2.19 11.15 10.63
CA TRP A 78 1.17 12.05 10.06
C TRP A 78 1.71 13.46 9.79
N GLU A 79 2.63 13.94 10.62
CA GLU A 79 3.24 15.26 10.48
C GLU A 79 4.35 15.32 9.43
N ILE A 80 4.82 14.18 8.91
CA ILE A 80 5.82 14.16 7.85
C ILE A 80 5.28 14.88 6.61
N SER A 81 6.06 15.86 6.15
CA SER A 81 5.86 16.52 4.87
C SER A 81 6.35 15.60 3.75
N LEU A 82 5.45 15.33 2.79
CA LEU A 82 5.79 14.57 1.58
C LEU A 82 6.47 15.44 0.52
N GLN A 83 6.71 16.73 0.78
CA GLN A 83 7.43 17.64 -0.12
C GLN A 83 6.89 17.64 -1.56
N GLY A 84 5.56 17.56 -1.73
CA GLY A 84 4.93 17.49 -3.04
C GLY A 84 5.12 16.14 -3.75
N LYS A 85 5.41 15.06 -3.03
CA LYS A 85 5.40 13.68 -3.55
C LYS A 85 4.09 12.96 -3.18
N PRO A 86 3.60 12.04 -4.03
CA PRO A 86 2.35 11.33 -3.78
C PRO A 86 2.43 10.34 -2.60
N LEU A 87 3.65 9.93 -2.23
CA LEU A 87 3.87 8.89 -1.24
C LEU A 87 5.19 9.08 -0.48
N GLY A 88 5.20 8.68 0.78
CA GLY A 88 6.38 8.50 1.61
C GLY A 88 6.47 7.04 2.08
N ALA A 89 7.65 6.45 1.95
CA ALA A 89 7.96 5.07 2.32
C ALA A 89 9.38 4.97 2.90
N VAL A 90 9.74 3.78 3.38
CA VAL A 90 11.08 3.48 3.92
C VAL A 90 11.79 2.44 3.06
N CYS A 91 13.12 2.52 3.00
CA CYS A 91 13.94 1.54 2.27
C CYS A 91 13.68 0.11 2.76
N ASP A 92 13.63 -0.83 1.83
CA ASP A 92 13.61 -2.26 2.14
C ASP A 92 15.04 -2.69 2.50
N TYR A 93 15.39 -2.62 3.78
CA TYR A 93 16.73 -2.99 4.24
C TYR A 93 17.08 -4.46 3.97
N GLY A 94 16.10 -5.35 3.82
CA GLY A 94 16.34 -6.75 3.45
C GLY A 94 16.98 -6.84 2.07
N ILE A 95 16.46 -6.11 1.09
CA ILE A 95 17.04 -6.02 -0.25
C ILE A 95 18.30 -5.13 -0.25
N MET A 96 18.22 -3.94 0.34
CA MET A 96 19.26 -2.91 0.27
C MET A 96 20.56 -3.32 0.98
N ALA A 97 20.52 -4.26 1.92
CA ALA A 97 21.72 -4.76 2.61
C ALA A 97 22.64 -5.64 1.73
N SER A 98 22.20 -6.05 0.53
CA SER A 98 22.98 -6.93 -0.35
C SER A 98 23.14 -6.36 -1.75
N LYS A 99 24.38 -6.04 -2.12
CA LYS A 99 24.71 -5.55 -3.47
C LYS A 99 24.20 -6.47 -4.59
N ARG A 100 24.23 -7.79 -4.36
CA ARG A 100 23.73 -8.77 -5.32
C ARG A 100 22.21 -8.67 -5.48
N MET A 101 21.48 -8.53 -4.38
CA MET A 101 20.01 -8.42 -4.41
C MET A 101 19.58 -7.08 -4.99
N VAL A 102 20.23 -5.97 -4.60
CA VAL A 102 20.02 -4.64 -5.19
C VAL A 102 20.22 -4.69 -6.70
N LYS A 103 21.39 -5.17 -7.15
CA LYS A 103 21.69 -5.28 -8.58
C LYS A 103 20.63 -6.08 -9.33
N GLN A 104 20.31 -7.28 -8.84
CA GLN A 104 19.28 -8.12 -9.45
C GLN A 104 17.93 -7.40 -9.52
N LYS A 105 17.55 -6.72 -8.45
CA LYS A 105 16.26 -6.03 -8.37
C LYS A 105 16.20 -4.85 -9.34
N PHE A 106 17.24 -4.06 -9.39
CA PHE A 106 17.30 -2.85 -10.21
C PHE A 106 17.37 -3.22 -11.69
N GLU A 107 18.12 -4.26 -12.05
CA GLU A 107 18.10 -4.82 -13.40
C GLU A 107 16.71 -5.34 -13.79
N THR A 108 15.99 -5.98 -12.87
CA THR A 108 14.64 -6.51 -13.14
C THR A 108 13.61 -5.40 -13.32
N LEU A 109 13.71 -4.31 -12.54
CA LEU A 109 12.76 -3.20 -12.54
C LEU A 109 13.16 -2.05 -13.49
N GLY A 110 14.37 -2.09 -14.04
CA GLY A 110 14.93 -0.99 -14.83
C GLY A 110 15.28 0.25 -14.00
N LEU A 111 15.53 0.07 -12.69
CA LEU A 111 15.90 1.17 -11.80
C LEU A 111 17.38 1.58 -11.99
N PRO A 112 17.71 2.89 -11.91
CA PRO A 112 19.08 3.37 -11.98
C PRO A 112 19.97 2.80 -10.87
N GLU A 113 21.24 2.52 -11.17
CA GLU A 113 22.19 2.13 -10.14
C GLU A 113 22.39 3.28 -9.13
N GLY A 114 22.33 2.94 -7.83
CA GLY A 114 22.47 3.91 -6.75
C GLY A 114 21.15 4.52 -6.26
N ASP A 115 20.02 4.20 -6.89
CA ASP A 115 18.69 4.53 -6.36
C ASP A 115 18.34 3.68 -5.12
N THR A 116 17.17 3.93 -4.55
CA THR A 116 16.63 3.17 -3.41
C THR A 116 15.47 2.29 -3.82
N TYR A 117 15.35 1.13 -3.18
CA TYR A 117 14.17 0.29 -3.28
C TYR A 117 13.46 0.24 -1.92
N PHE A 118 12.18 0.60 -1.90
CA PHE A 118 11.38 0.76 -0.70
C PHE A 118 10.45 -0.42 -0.42
N ASN A 119 10.09 -0.58 0.85
CA ASN A 119 9.11 -1.54 1.32
C ASN A 119 7.69 -0.95 1.26
N SER A 120 6.71 -1.70 0.76
CA SER A 120 5.32 -1.23 0.60
C SER A 120 4.41 -1.49 1.81
N GLY A 121 4.94 -2.01 2.91
CA GLY A 121 4.15 -2.41 4.08
C GLY A 121 3.74 -1.27 5.00
N MET A 122 4.35 -0.09 4.85
CA MET A 122 3.89 1.14 5.48
C MET A 122 4.05 2.29 4.51
N LEU A 123 2.98 3.05 4.30
CA LEU A 123 2.94 4.14 3.32
C LEU A 123 2.25 5.36 3.94
N VAL A 124 2.86 6.54 3.79
CA VAL A 124 2.18 7.82 4.01
C VAL A 124 1.76 8.35 2.65
N MET A 125 0.46 8.49 2.41
CA MET A 125 -0.10 8.74 1.08
C MET A 125 -0.75 10.12 1.00
N ASP A 126 -0.36 10.91 0.00
CA ASP A 126 -1.10 12.11 -0.42
C ASP A 126 -2.16 11.68 -1.44
N LEU A 127 -3.41 11.60 -0.98
CA LEU A 127 -4.51 11.09 -1.80
C LEU A 127 -4.94 12.09 -2.87
N VAL A 128 -4.69 13.38 -2.67
CA VAL A 128 -5.01 14.42 -3.67
C VAL A 128 -4.09 14.26 -4.86
N GLN A 129 -2.78 14.19 -4.61
CA GLN A 129 -1.82 13.94 -5.67
C GLN A 129 -2.06 12.58 -6.31
N TRP A 130 -2.27 11.54 -5.50
CA TRP A 130 -2.50 10.18 -6.01
C TRP A 130 -3.61 10.13 -7.06
N ARG A 131 -4.78 10.70 -6.73
CA ARG A 131 -5.94 10.80 -7.63
C ARG A 131 -5.65 11.68 -8.84
N SER A 132 -5.08 12.88 -8.64
CA SER A 132 -4.84 13.84 -9.72
C SER A 132 -3.92 13.33 -10.83
N PHE A 133 -2.99 12.44 -10.48
CA PHE A 133 -2.04 11.84 -11.42
C PHE A 133 -2.42 10.41 -11.84
N GLU A 134 -3.59 9.90 -11.41
CA GLU A 134 -4.13 8.58 -11.75
C GLU A 134 -3.12 7.43 -11.47
N TYR A 135 -2.48 7.46 -10.28
CA TYR A 135 -1.45 6.47 -9.94
C TYR A 135 -2.00 5.06 -9.73
N ASP A 136 -3.25 4.92 -9.28
CA ASP A 136 -3.93 3.63 -9.17
C ASP A 136 -3.95 2.89 -10.52
N ARG A 137 -4.34 3.60 -11.58
CA ARG A 137 -4.35 3.09 -12.95
C ARG A 137 -2.95 2.77 -13.44
N LYS A 138 -1.99 3.68 -13.27
CA LYS A 138 -0.61 3.51 -13.73
C LYS A 138 0.08 2.31 -13.08
N VAL A 139 -0.07 2.15 -11.77
CA VAL A 139 0.53 1.02 -11.04
C VAL A 139 -0.08 -0.30 -11.51
N VAL A 140 -1.39 -0.35 -11.73
CA VAL A 140 -2.02 -1.56 -12.27
C VAL A 140 -1.54 -1.84 -13.69
N GLU A 141 -1.53 -0.85 -14.57
CA GLU A 141 -1.02 -1.04 -15.94
C GLU A 141 0.42 -1.57 -15.91
N CYS A 142 1.26 -1.06 -15.01
CA CYS A 142 2.61 -1.57 -14.76
C CYS A 142 2.60 -3.04 -14.33
N ILE A 143 1.75 -3.44 -13.39
CA ILE A 143 1.62 -4.85 -12.95
C ILE A 143 1.14 -5.76 -14.08
N LEU A 144 0.19 -5.31 -14.91
CA LEU A 144 -0.35 -6.13 -16.00
C LEU A 144 0.67 -6.32 -17.14
N GLN A 145 1.57 -5.36 -17.33
CA GLN A 145 2.61 -5.40 -18.37
C GLN A 145 3.87 -6.14 -17.93
N ASN A 146 4.08 -6.36 -16.63
CA ASN A 146 5.30 -6.92 -16.08
C ASN A 146 5.06 -8.15 -15.20
N GLN A 147 5.98 -9.10 -15.23
CA GLN A 147 5.95 -10.27 -14.35
C GLN A 147 6.80 -10.01 -13.10
N PHE A 148 6.23 -9.26 -12.17
CA PHE A 148 6.89 -8.94 -10.91
C PHE A 148 6.88 -10.10 -9.93
N ARG A 149 7.87 -10.14 -9.02
CA ARG A 149 7.93 -11.16 -7.96
C ARG A 149 7.15 -10.70 -6.73
N HIS A 150 7.23 -9.41 -6.39
CA HIS A 150 6.50 -8.80 -5.29
C HIS A 150 5.61 -7.71 -5.88
N HIS A 151 4.53 -8.11 -6.54
CA HIS A 151 3.85 -7.30 -7.56
C HIS A 151 3.49 -5.87 -7.14
N ASP A 152 2.93 -5.68 -5.96
CA ASP A 152 2.52 -4.36 -5.46
C ASP A 152 3.74 -3.49 -5.13
N GLN A 153 4.73 -4.04 -4.42
CA GLN A 153 5.95 -3.30 -4.08
C GLN A 153 6.81 -3.00 -5.32
N ASP A 154 6.96 -3.97 -6.21
CA ASP A 154 7.75 -3.88 -7.43
C ASP A 154 7.15 -2.88 -8.42
N ALA A 155 5.82 -2.78 -8.50
CA ALA A 155 5.18 -1.81 -9.39
C ALA A 155 5.16 -0.37 -8.84
N LEU A 156 5.31 -0.23 -7.53
CA LEU A 156 5.43 1.06 -6.87
C LEU A 156 6.85 1.64 -6.91
N ASN A 157 7.87 0.79 -7.06
CA ASN A 157 9.28 1.17 -7.21
C ASN A 157 9.64 1.35 -8.68
#